data_AF-A0A1X7NZU3-F1
#
_entry.id   AF-A0A1X7NZU3-F1
#
_cell.length_a   1.000
_cell.length_b   1.000
_cell.length_c   1.000
_cell.angle_alpha   90.00
_cell.angle_beta   90.00
_cell.angle_gamma   90.00
#
_symmetry.space_group_name_H-M   'P 1'
#
loop_
_entity.id
_entity.type
_entity.pdbx_description
1 polymer ?
#
loop_
_entity_poly.entity_id
_entity_poly.type
_entity_poly.pdbx_seq_one_letter_code
_entity_poly.pdbx_strand_id
1 'polypeptide(L)'
;MQREIFGADAVDGLFSGPVDSRRFSEFLAGNCFGDFSTRTGLDLKQRELITFALLAALGGADSQVTSHVTANLTVGNTRADLLDVLTVLVAYIGYPRTLNALAQVNAAAPAAD
;
A
#
# COMPACT_ATOMS: atom_id res chain seq x y z
N MET A 1 4.17 8.98 -11.66
CA MET A 1 3.65 7.81 -10.92
C MET A 1 4.08 7.74 -9.45
N GLN A 2 5.32 7.40 -9.07
CA GLN A 2 5.66 7.24 -7.64
C GLN A 2 5.34 8.47 -6.78
N ARG A 3 5.76 9.65 -7.23
CA ARG A 3 5.48 10.92 -6.57
C ARG A 3 4.00 11.30 -6.59
N GLU A 4 3.23 10.82 -7.56
CA GLU A 4 1.78 11.05 -7.63
C GLU A 4 1.04 10.21 -6.57
N ILE A 5 1.55 9.01 -6.27
CA ILE A 5 0.92 8.09 -5.31
C ILE A 5 1.33 8.41 -3.87
N PHE A 6 2.62 8.64 -3.64
CA PHE A 6 3.21 8.75 -2.29
C PHE A 6 3.68 10.17 -1.92
N GLY A 7 3.65 11.13 -2.86
CA GLY A 7 4.18 12.49 -2.65
C GLY A 7 5.69 12.59 -2.87
N ALA A 8 6.17 13.80 -3.18
CA ALA A 8 7.58 14.03 -3.50
C ALA A 8 8.52 13.76 -2.30
N ASP A 9 8.15 14.24 -1.12
CA ASP A 9 8.98 14.14 0.09
C ASP A 9 9.23 12.69 0.51
N ALA A 10 8.21 11.83 0.43
CA ALA A 10 8.34 10.41 0.74
C ALA A 10 9.29 9.69 -0.23
N VAL A 11 9.26 10.08 -1.51
CA VAL A 11 10.12 9.50 -2.55
C VAL A 11 11.55 9.96 -2.41
N ASP A 12 11.76 11.25 -2.16
CA ASP A 12 13.10 11.81 -2.01
C ASP A 12 13.75 11.32 -0.70
N GLY A 13 12.94 11.11 0.35
CA GLY A 13 13.36 10.49 1.60
C GLY A 13 13.84 9.04 1.46
N LEU A 14 13.36 8.30 0.47
CA LEU A 14 13.72 6.89 0.26
C LEU A 14 15.24 6.68 0.08
N PHE A 15 15.94 7.66 -0.49
CA PHE A 15 17.38 7.57 -0.78
C PHE A 15 18.26 8.25 0.29
N SER A 16 17.67 8.82 1.33
CA SER A 16 18.37 9.58 2.37
C SER A 16 19.14 8.70 3.39
N GLY A 17 18.95 7.38 3.33
CA GLY A 17 19.55 6.43 4.27
C GLY A 17 21.06 6.19 4.08
N PRO A 18 21.66 5.39 4.97
CA PRO A 18 23.08 5.02 4.94
C PRO A 18 23.51 4.41 3.60
N VAL A 19 24.69 4.81 3.11
CA VAL A 19 25.22 4.42 1.79
C VAL A 19 25.33 2.89 1.63
N ASP A 20 25.73 2.19 2.68
CA ASP A 20 25.88 0.72 2.71
C ASP A 20 24.56 -0.06 2.57
N SER A 21 23.42 0.60 2.79
CA SER A 21 22.07 0.03 2.66
C SER A 21 21.26 0.61 1.50
N ARG A 22 21.75 1.68 0.85
CA ARG A 22 21.04 2.41 -0.24
C ARG A 22 20.55 1.54 -1.39
N ARG A 23 21.25 0.45 -1.69
CA ARG A 23 20.84 -0.53 -2.72
C ARG A 23 19.42 -1.04 -2.55
N PHE A 24 18.90 -1.14 -1.31
CA PHE A 24 17.52 -1.59 -1.08
C PHE A 24 16.49 -0.56 -1.55
N SER A 25 16.79 0.73 -1.38
CA SER A 25 16.00 1.84 -1.93
C SER A 25 16.03 1.85 -3.46
N GLU A 26 17.19 1.57 -4.05
CA GLU A 26 17.36 1.43 -5.50
C GLU A 26 16.59 0.23 -6.04
N PHE A 27 16.64 -0.92 -5.35
CA PHE A 27 15.85 -2.10 -5.71
C PHE A 27 14.36 -1.81 -5.64
N LEU A 28 13.90 -1.14 -4.58
CA LEU A 28 12.49 -0.77 -4.44
C LEU A 28 12.07 0.13 -5.61
N ALA A 29 12.83 1.20 -5.86
CA ALA A 29 12.49 2.16 -6.90
C ALA A 29 12.53 1.53 -8.31
N GLY A 30 13.59 0.77 -8.60
CA GLY A 30 13.79 0.10 -9.88
C GLY A 30 12.75 -0.98 -10.15
N ASN A 31 12.48 -1.86 -9.19
CA ASN A 31 11.51 -2.95 -9.38
C ASN A 31 10.08 -2.42 -9.44
N CYS A 32 9.67 -1.59 -8.48
CA CYS A 32 8.31 -1.10 -8.44
C CYS A 32 8.03 -0.15 -9.61
N PHE A 33 8.76 0.96 -9.71
CA PHE A 33 8.42 2.04 -10.64
C PHE A 33 9.11 1.93 -12.00
N GLY A 34 10.28 1.28 -12.05
CA GLY A 34 11.01 1.02 -13.30
C GLY A 34 10.51 -0.20 -14.08
N ASP A 35 9.81 -1.14 -13.44
CA ASP A 35 9.28 -2.35 -14.11
C ASP A 35 7.79 -2.61 -13.81
N PHE A 36 7.42 -3.01 -12.58
CA PHE A 36 6.05 -3.48 -12.27
C PHE A 36 4.94 -2.48 -12.60
N SER A 37 5.17 -1.21 -12.32
CA SER A 37 4.26 -0.10 -12.60
C SER A 37 4.10 0.22 -14.09
N THR A 38 5.04 -0.19 -14.95
CA THR A 38 5.01 0.14 -16.40
C THR A 38 4.05 -0.75 -17.20
N ARG A 39 3.61 -1.88 -16.62
CA ARG A 39 2.68 -2.83 -17.25
C ARG A 39 1.26 -2.24 -17.28
N THR A 40 0.48 -2.49 -18.34
CA THR A 40 -0.82 -1.82 -18.57
C THR A 40 -2.06 -2.71 -18.44
N GLY A 41 -1.90 -3.98 -18.05
CA GLY A 41 -3.04 -4.93 -17.98
C GLY A 41 -4.03 -4.69 -16.83
N LEU A 42 -3.62 -3.97 -15.78
CA LEU A 42 -4.47 -3.53 -14.67
C LEU A 42 -4.27 -2.04 -14.48
N ASP A 43 -5.33 -1.31 -14.18
CA ASP A 43 -5.23 0.10 -13.86
C ASP A 43 -4.60 0.33 -12.47
N LEU A 44 -4.28 1.60 -12.18
CA LEU A 44 -3.60 1.94 -10.93
C LEU A 44 -4.46 1.69 -9.68
N LYS A 45 -5.77 1.94 -9.77
CA LYS A 45 -6.71 1.69 -8.66
C LYS A 45 -6.76 0.21 -8.30
N GLN A 46 -6.83 -0.66 -9.29
CA GLN A 46 -6.83 -2.12 -9.13
C GLN A 46 -5.51 -2.61 -8.51
N ARG A 47 -4.38 -2.07 -8.98
CA ARG A 47 -3.05 -2.45 -8.48
C ARG A 47 -2.84 -2.09 -7.02
N GLU A 48 -3.30 -0.91 -6.59
CA GLU A 48 -3.20 -0.50 -5.19
C GLU A 48 -4.10 -1.33 -4.28
N LEU A 49 -5.30 -1.72 -4.72
CA LEU A 49 -6.16 -2.63 -3.95
C LEU A 49 -5.53 -4.02 -3.81
N ILE A 50 -4.94 -4.56 -4.88
CA ILE A 50 -4.24 -5.85 -4.84
C ILE A 50 -3.03 -5.77 -3.90
N THR A 51 -2.24 -4.70 -3.97
CA THR A 51 -1.08 -4.52 -3.09
C THR A 51 -1.52 -4.44 -1.63
N PHE A 52 -2.55 -3.65 -1.32
CA PHE A 52 -3.14 -3.59 0.02
C PHE A 52 -3.60 -4.97 0.51
N ALA A 53 -4.32 -5.72 -0.34
CA ALA A 53 -4.80 -7.06 0.01
C ALA A 53 -3.66 -8.03 0.33
N LEU A 54 -2.58 -8.00 -0.46
CA LEU A 54 -1.41 -8.86 -0.27
C LEU A 54 -0.62 -8.48 1.00
N LEU A 55 -0.48 -7.19 1.31
CA LEU A 55 0.18 -6.74 2.53
C LEU A 55 -0.62 -7.13 3.78
N ALA A 56 -1.94 -6.96 3.75
CA ALA A 56 -2.84 -7.44 4.80
C ALA A 56 -2.72 -8.96 4.98
N ALA A 57 -2.67 -9.71 3.87
CA ALA A 57 -2.52 -11.15 3.88
C ALA A 57 -1.15 -11.62 4.40
N LEU A 58 -0.05 -10.92 4.10
CA LEU A 58 1.29 -11.28 4.55
C LEU A 58 1.40 -11.22 6.09
N GLY A 59 0.84 -10.17 6.70
CA GLY A 59 0.96 -9.89 8.13
C GLY A 59 2.36 -9.39 8.53
N GLY A 60 2.45 -8.67 9.66
CA GLY A 60 3.71 -8.06 10.11
C GLY A 60 4.25 -6.94 9.22
N ALA A 61 3.41 -6.46 8.29
CA ALA A 61 3.69 -5.38 7.35
C ALA A 61 2.81 -4.17 7.64
N ASP A 62 2.46 -3.94 8.92
CA ASP A 62 1.47 -2.95 9.33
C ASP A 62 1.78 -1.54 8.83
N SER A 63 3.05 -1.11 8.86
CA SER A 63 3.45 0.21 8.33
C SER A 63 3.24 0.31 6.83
N GLN A 64 3.50 -0.76 6.07
CA GLN A 64 3.20 -0.81 4.65
C GLN A 64 1.70 -0.80 4.40
N VAL A 65 0.90 -1.54 5.18
CA VAL A 65 -0.57 -1.51 5.10
C VAL A 65 -1.06 -0.07 5.32
N THR A 66 -0.60 0.63 6.36
CA THR A 66 -0.96 2.04 6.61
C THR A 66 -0.62 2.92 5.40
N SER A 67 0.60 2.81 4.85
CA SER A 67 1.02 3.61 3.70
C SER A 67 0.17 3.33 2.45
N HIS A 68 -0.23 2.08 2.23
CA HIS A 68 -1.06 1.69 1.10
C HIS A 68 -2.55 1.99 1.29
N VAL A 69 -3.03 2.19 2.53
CA VAL A 69 -4.35 2.81 2.77
C VAL A 69 -4.35 4.23 2.22
N THR A 70 -3.36 5.05 2.59
CA THR A 70 -3.24 6.42 2.08
C THR A 70 -3.05 6.44 0.56
N ALA A 71 -2.19 5.57 0.01
CA ALA A 71 -1.98 5.46 -1.44
C ALA A 71 -3.27 5.13 -2.19
N ASN A 72 -4.08 4.20 -1.68
CA ASN A 72 -5.38 3.85 -2.25
C ASN A 72 -6.31 5.07 -2.34
N LEU A 73 -6.38 5.88 -1.28
CA LEU A 73 -7.16 7.12 -1.30
C LEU A 73 -6.63 8.12 -2.32
N THR A 74 -5.31 8.30 -2.41
CA THR A 74 -4.67 9.20 -3.37
C THR A 74 -4.99 8.82 -4.81
N VAL A 75 -5.01 7.53 -5.14
CA VAL A 75 -5.34 7.05 -6.49
C VAL A 75 -6.85 6.98 -6.76
N GLY A 76 -7.68 7.39 -5.79
CA GLY A 76 -9.13 7.54 -5.94
C GLY A 76 -9.95 6.29 -5.61
N ASN A 77 -9.39 5.30 -4.92
CA ASN A 77 -10.18 4.32 -4.18
C ASN A 77 -10.72 4.96 -2.89
N THR A 78 -11.74 4.34 -2.31
CA THR A 78 -12.45 4.85 -1.14
C THR A 78 -12.20 3.98 0.08
N ARG A 79 -12.51 4.51 1.27
CA ARG A 79 -12.57 3.70 2.49
C ARG A 79 -13.50 2.49 2.33
N ALA A 80 -14.61 2.62 1.61
CA ALA A 80 -15.53 1.52 1.33
C ALA A 80 -14.84 0.41 0.53
N ASP A 81 -14.10 0.74 -0.53
CA ASP A 81 -13.35 -0.24 -1.34
C ASP A 81 -12.35 -1.05 -0.47
N LEU A 82 -11.67 -0.39 0.47
CA LEU A 82 -10.74 -1.04 1.40
C LEU A 82 -11.47 -1.99 2.36
N LEU A 83 -12.64 -1.61 2.87
CA LEU A 83 -13.46 -2.45 3.74
C LEU A 83 -14.04 -3.66 2.99
N ASP A 84 -14.41 -3.49 1.72
CA ASP A 84 -14.87 -4.58 0.86
C ASP A 84 -13.76 -5.61 0.62
N VAL A 85 -12.53 -5.15 0.36
CA VAL A 85 -11.36 -6.04 0.29
C VAL A 85 -11.17 -6.81 1.59
N LEU A 86 -11.19 -6.14 2.75
CA LEU A 86 -11.02 -6.82 4.04
C LEU A 86 -12.14 -7.83 4.29
N THR A 87 -13.38 -7.52 3.89
CA THR A 87 -14.54 -8.42 4.01
C THR A 87 -14.30 -9.73 3.25
N VAL A 88 -13.79 -9.65 2.02
CA VAL A 88 -13.42 -10.83 1.24
C VAL A 88 -12.28 -11.59 1.94
N LEU A 89 -11.27 -10.87 2.44
CA LEU A 89 -10.09 -11.48 3.03
C LEU A 89 -10.35 -12.25 4.33
N VAL A 90 -11.39 -11.92 5.11
CA VAL A 90 -11.73 -12.64 6.37
C VAL A 90 -11.73 -14.16 6.16
N ALA A 91 -12.30 -14.63 5.06
CA ALA A 91 -12.40 -16.05 4.74
C ALA A 91 -11.05 -16.71 4.38
N TYR A 92 -10.09 -15.94 3.88
CA TYR A 92 -8.80 -16.46 3.38
C TYR A 92 -7.65 -16.32 4.38
N ILE A 93 -7.65 -15.25 5.18
CA ILE A 93 -6.52 -14.92 6.07
C ILE A 93 -6.93 -14.91 7.55
N GLY A 94 -8.21 -15.12 7.85
CA GLY A 94 -8.75 -15.16 9.19
C GLY A 94 -8.86 -13.80 9.88
N TYR A 95 -9.50 -13.80 11.05
CA TYR A 95 -9.71 -12.60 11.85
C TYR A 95 -8.41 -11.90 12.31
N PRO A 96 -7.36 -12.58 12.78
CA PRO A 96 -6.18 -11.88 13.32
C PRO A 96 -5.53 -10.92 12.32
N ARG A 97 -5.27 -11.38 11.09
CA ARG A 97 -4.65 -10.54 10.05
C ARG A 97 -5.61 -9.47 9.53
N THR A 98 -6.88 -9.83 9.34
CA THR A 98 -7.89 -8.87 8.86
C THR A 98 -8.14 -7.75 9.87
N LEU A 99 -8.19 -8.05 11.16
CA LEU A 99 -8.38 -7.06 12.22
C LEU A 99 -7.17 -6.14 12.37
N ASN A 100 -5.95 -6.66 12.21
CA ASN A 100 -4.74 -5.82 12.18
C ASN A 100 -4.79 -4.84 11.00
N ALA A 101 -5.16 -5.30 9.81
CA ALA A 101 -5.32 -4.44 8.64
C ALA A 101 -6.46 -3.42 8.82
N LEU A 102 -7.58 -3.83 9.41
CA LEU A 102 -8.70 -2.93 9.75
C LEU A 102 -8.25 -1.81 10.70
N ALA A 103 -7.41 -2.11 11.69
CA ALA A 103 -6.86 -1.09 12.57
C ALA A 103 -6.06 -0.03 11.78
N GLN A 104 -5.28 -0.45 10.78
CA GLN A 104 -4.57 0.50 9.91
C GLN A 104 -5.51 1.33 9.04
N VAL A 105 -6.58 0.72 8.51
CA VAL A 105 -7.62 1.44 7.75
C VAL A 105 -8.31 2.49 8.63
N ASN A 106 -8.64 2.16 9.88
CA ASN A 106 -9.24 3.10 10.82
C ASN A 106 -8.30 4.25 11.20
N ALA A 107 -7.00 3.97 11.35
CA ALA A 107 -6.01 4.98 11.70
C ALA A 107 -5.73 5.96 10.55
N ALA A 108 -5.55 5.44 9.33
CA ALA A 108 -5.14 6.25 8.17
C ALA A 108 -6.33 6.86 7.39
N ALA A 109 -7.53 6.32 7.54
CA ALA A 109 -8.72 6.78 6.85
C ALA A 109 -9.93 6.79 7.80
N PRO A 110 -9.99 7.67 8.83
CA PRO A 110 -11.10 7.66 9.79
C PRO A 110 -12.48 7.69 9.13
N ALA A 111 -13.49 7.09 9.75
CA ALA A 111 -14.86 7.19 9.27
C ALA A 111 -15.29 8.67 9.29
N ALA A 112 -16.02 9.10 8.27
CA ALA A 112 -16.74 10.37 8.33
C ALA A 112 -17.93 10.20 9.29
N ASP A 113 -18.17 11.21 10.12
CA ASP A 113 -19.36 11.31 10.98
C ASP A 113 -20.65 11.44 10.17
#